data_AF-A0A2A2RTU2-F1
#
_entry.id   AF-A0A2A2RTU2-F1
#
_cell.length_a   1.000
_cell.length_b   1.000
_cell.length_c   1.000
_cell.angle_alpha   90.00
_cell.angle_beta   90.00
_cell.angle_gamma   90.00
#
_symmetry.space_group_name_H-M   'P 1'
#
loop_
_entity.id
_entity.type
_entity.pdbx_description
1 polymer ?
#
loop_
_entity_poly.entity_id
_entity_poly.type
_entity_poly.pdbx_seq_one_letter_code
_entity_poly.pdbx_strand_id
1 'polypeptide(L)'
;MLKLTHPAIMKNIRPLFAILFTLGAALSFAETKAPSPNAPLAPSATWLAQAQSQYPLKTCVVSAEEIGGAMGPGIDYVYQQAGQPDRLVRFCCKHCQQDFNQDPAKYLKLIDDAAKAK
;
A
#
# COMPACT_ATOMS: atom_id res chain seq x y z
N MET A 1 -10.30 -36.64 16.29
CA MET A 1 -11.49 -37.40 15.85
C MET A 1 -12.50 -37.40 16.97
N LEU A 2 -13.43 -36.44 17.03
CA LEU A 2 -14.79 -36.67 17.54
C LEU A 2 -15.67 -35.53 17.06
N LYS A 3 -16.68 -35.92 16.29
CA LYS A 3 -17.65 -35.08 15.61
C LYS A 3 -18.54 -34.43 16.67
N LEU A 4 -18.63 -33.10 16.67
CA LEU A 4 -19.79 -32.40 17.23
C LEU A 4 -20.65 -31.93 16.06
N THR A 5 -21.36 -32.94 15.54
CA THR A 5 -22.69 -32.85 14.94
C THR A 5 -23.50 -31.70 15.53
N HIS A 6 -23.63 -30.61 14.78
CA HIS A 6 -24.72 -29.65 15.00
C HIS A 6 -26.00 -30.21 14.36
N PRO A 7 -27.07 -30.41 15.15
CA PRO A 7 -28.35 -30.88 14.65
C PRO A 7 -29.10 -29.76 13.91
N ALA A 8 -29.76 -30.18 12.84
CA ALA A 8 -30.74 -29.40 12.10
C ALA A 8 -31.93 -28.98 13.01
N ILE A 9 -32.19 -27.67 13.06
CA ILE A 9 -33.46 -27.06 13.49
C ILE A 9 -33.80 -26.04 12.40
N MET A 10 -34.39 -26.45 11.27
CA MET A 10 -35.79 -26.81 11.05
C MET A 10 -36.76 -25.61 11.17
N LYS A 11 -37.24 -25.21 9.97
CA LYS A 11 -38.59 -24.72 9.62
C LYS A 11 -39.07 -23.34 10.14
N ASN A 12 -39.14 -22.44 9.15
CA ASN A 12 -40.41 -21.85 8.71
C ASN A 12 -41.07 -20.83 9.65
N ILE A 13 -40.46 -19.66 9.78
CA ILE A 13 -41.11 -18.46 10.32
C ILE A 13 -41.58 -17.61 9.14
N ARG A 14 -42.90 -17.41 9.10
CA ARG A 14 -43.71 -16.87 8.01
C ARG A 14 -43.38 -15.40 7.73
N PRO A 15 -43.27 -14.97 6.45
CA PRO A 15 -43.04 -13.57 6.11
C PRO A 15 -44.37 -12.81 6.15
N LEU A 16 -44.68 -12.21 7.30
CA LEU A 16 -45.80 -11.27 7.43
C LEU A 16 -45.31 -9.99 8.12
N PHE A 17 -44.35 -9.32 7.49
CA PHE A 17 -44.12 -7.90 7.75
C PHE A 17 -44.16 -7.17 6.41
N ALA A 18 -45.40 -6.96 5.96
CA ALA A 18 -45.74 -5.89 5.05
C ALA A 18 -45.40 -4.56 5.74
N ILE A 19 -44.16 -4.10 5.55
CA ILE A 19 -43.75 -2.74 5.92
C ILE A 19 -43.79 -1.92 4.64
N LEU A 20 -44.95 -1.32 4.46
CA LEU A 20 -45.21 -0.14 3.65
C LEU A 20 -44.36 1.01 4.23
N PHE A 21 -43.17 1.25 3.67
CA PHE A 21 -42.37 2.46 3.95
C PHE A 21 -42.06 3.19 2.64
N THR A 22 -43.03 4.05 2.30
CA THR A 22 -42.86 5.40 1.73
C THR A 22 -41.58 5.73 0.98
N LEU A 23 -41.79 6.14 -0.29
CA LEU A 23 -40.95 7.00 -1.11
C LEU A 23 -40.02 7.92 -0.29
N GLY A 24 -38.71 7.80 -0.54
CA GLY A 24 -37.71 8.73 -0.03
C GLY A 24 -36.35 8.48 -0.70
N ALA A 25 -36.07 9.28 -1.74
CA ALA A 25 -34.79 9.53 -2.39
C ALA A 25 -33.67 8.48 -2.24
N ALA A 26 -33.32 7.87 -3.38
CA ALA A 26 -32.02 7.25 -3.60
C ALA A 26 -30.89 8.31 -3.43
N LEU A 27 -30.44 8.50 -2.19
CA LEU A 27 -29.11 9.04 -1.93
C LEU A 27 -28.16 7.87 -1.98
N SER A 28 -27.49 7.79 -3.11
CA SER A 28 -26.32 6.97 -3.36
C SER A 28 -25.31 7.14 -2.22
N PHE A 29 -25.38 6.26 -1.22
CA PHE A 29 -24.17 5.85 -0.54
C PHE A 29 -23.45 4.95 -1.54
N ALA A 30 -22.71 5.60 -2.44
CA ALA A 30 -21.57 4.96 -3.05
C ALA A 30 -20.79 4.36 -1.89
N GLU A 31 -20.76 3.02 -1.87
CA GLU A 31 -19.85 2.20 -1.10
C GLU A 31 -18.43 2.59 -1.53
N THR A 32 -17.98 3.76 -1.06
CA THR A 32 -16.58 4.12 -1.08
C THR A 32 -15.98 3.14 -0.10
N LYS A 33 -15.28 2.15 -0.65
CA LYS A 33 -14.37 1.28 0.07
C LYS A 33 -13.29 2.17 0.69
N ALA A 34 -13.64 2.82 1.79
CA ALA A 34 -12.72 3.55 2.63
C ALA A 34 -11.79 2.50 3.25
N PRO A 35 -10.47 2.70 3.21
CA PRO A 35 -9.55 1.84 3.96
C PRO A 35 -9.92 1.90 5.45
N SER A 36 -9.99 0.72 6.07
CA SER A 36 -10.32 0.52 7.49
C SER A 36 -9.45 1.42 8.38
N PRO A 37 -10.02 2.12 9.39
CA PRO A 37 -9.28 3.05 10.25
C PRO A 37 -8.22 2.37 11.13
N ASN A 38 -8.14 1.04 11.14
CA ASN A 38 -7.24 0.28 12.01
C ASN A 38 -6.30 -0.68 11.25
N ALA A 39 -6.08 -0.48 9.95
CA ALA A 39 -4.99 -1.17 9.27
C ALA A 39 -3.64 -0.64 9.77
N PRO A 40 -2.62 -1.50 10.00
CA PRO A 40 -1.24 -1.03 10.09
C PRO A 40 -0.99 -0.14 8.88
N LEU A 41 -0.47 1.07 9.11
CA LEU A 41 -0.25 2.09 8.08
C LEU A 41 0.83 1.62 7.10
N ALA A 42 0.48 0.66 6.24
CA ALA A 42 1.23 0.44 5.03
C ALA A 42 1.12 1.73 4.20
N PRO A 43 2.21 2.17 3.55
CA PRO A 43 2.19 3.31 2.65
C PRO A 43 1.04 3.16 1.66
N SER A 44 0.06 4.06 1.73
CA SER A 44 -1.12 3.99 0.87
C SER A 44 -0.69 4.14 -0.60
N ALA A 45 -1.42 3.53 -1.54
CA ALA A 45 -1.12 3.67 -2.97
C ALA A 45 -1.03 5.15 -3.41
N THR A 46 -1.84 6.02 -2.79
CA THR A 46 -1.80 7.47 -3.00
C THR A 46 -0.48 8.09 -2.52
N TRP A 47 0.00 7.72 -1.33
CA TRP A 47 1.30 8.17 -0.82
C TRP A 47 2.43 7.70 -1.73
N LEU A 48 2.40 6.44 -2.21
CA LEU A 48 3.40 5.88 -3.13
C LEU A 48 3.49 6.70 -4.41
N ALA A 49 2.35 7.03 -5.04
CA ALA A 49 2.32 7.84 -6.26
C ALA A 49 2.90 9.25 -6.04
N GLN A 50 2.58 9.89 -4.91
CA GLN A 50 3.14 11.20 -4.56
C GLN A 50 4.66 11.11 -4.33
N ALA A 51 5.11 10.11 -3.57
CA ALA A 51 6.52 9.89 -3.29
C ALA A 51 7.31 9.60 -4.57
N GLN A 52 6.75 8.83 -5.51
CA GLN A 52 7.34 8.59 -6.84
C GLN A 52 7.49 9.89 -7.64
N SER A 53 6.48 10.77 -7.60
CA SER A 53 6.51 12.05 -8.31
C SER A 53 7.58 13.00 -7.75
N GLN A 54 7.79 12.97 -6.44
CA GLN A 54 8.81 13.79 -5.75
C GLN A 54 10.21 13.15 -5.77
N TYR A 55 10.34 11.90 -6.22
CA TYR A 55 11.60 11.17 -6.16
C TYR A 55 12.69 11.87 -7.02
N PRO A 56 13.90 12.13 -6.47
CA PRO A 56 14.89 12.95 -7.14
C PRO A 56 15.62 12.23 -8.28
N LEU A 57 15.72 10.91 -8.22
CA LEU A 57 16.53 10.10 -9.13
C LEU A 57 15.66 9.40 -10.18
N LYS A 58 16.14 9.35 -11.42
CA LYS A 58 15.62 8.43 -12.46
C LYS A 58 16.41 7.12 -12.51
N THR A 59 17.53 7.08 -11.79
CA THR A 59 18.46 5.95 -11.72
C THR A 59 18.39 5.26 -10.36
N CYS A 60 18.80 4.00 -10.32
CA CYS A 60 18.91 3.19 -9.12
C CYS A 60 19.94 3.82 -8.18
N VAL A 61 19.57 4.04 -6.92
CA VAL A 61 20.48 4.65 -5.93
C VAL A 61 21.73 3.79 -5.67
N VAL A 62 21.64 2.48 -5.90
CA VAL A 62 22.73 1.54 -5.64
C VAL A 62 23.64 1.38 -6.86
N SER A 63 23.08 1.04 -8.03
CA SER A 63 23.86 0.75 -9.25
C SER A 63 24.04 1.94 -10.18
N ALA A 64 23.35 3.06 -9.94
CA ALA A 64 23.27 4.22 -10.83
C ALA A 64 22.70 3.93 -12.25
N GLU A 65 22.13 2.75 -12.48
CA GLU A 65 21.48 2.38 -13.74
C GLU A 65 20.05 2.93 -13.85
N GLU A 66 19.51 3.08 -15.06
CA GLU A 66 18.16 3.60 -15.26
C GLU A 66 17.07 2.66 -14.71
N ILE A 67 16.12 3.23 -13.96
CA ILE A 67 14.94 2.51 -13.45
C ILE A 67 13.85 2.51 -14.52
N GLY A 68 13.27 1.36 -14.85
CA GLY A 68 12.23 1.25 -15.88
C GLY A 68 12.75 0.89 -17.27
N GLY A 69 14.07 0.72 -17.43
CA GLY A 69 14.71 0.36 -18.69
C GLY A 69 14.80 -1.16 -18.91
N ALA A 70 15.94 -1.62 -19.44
CA ALA A 70 16.19 -3.03 -19.78
C ALA A 70 16.06 -4.01 -18.60
N MET A 71 16.18 -3.52 -17.36
CA MET A 71 16.07 -4.28 -16.12
C MET A 71 14.62 -4.44 -15.61
N GLY A 72 13.64 -3.83 -16.28
CA GLY A 72 12.23 -3.89 -15.90
C GLY A 72 11.74 -2.64 -15.15
N PRO A 73 10.50 -2.66 -14.61
CA PRO A 73 9.79 -1.46 -14.14
C PRO A 73 10.37 -0.78 -12.89
N GLY A 74 11.38 -1.40 -12.26
CA GLY A 74 11.90 -0.98 -10.96
C GLY A 74 11.08 -1.50 -9.79
N ILE A 75 11.68 -1.43 -8.61
CA ILE A 75 11.11 -1.87 -7.34
C ILE A 75 11.02 -0.65 -6.43
N ASP A 76 9.82 -0.38 -5.95
CA ASP A 76 9.57 0.64 -4.95
C ASP A 76 9.65 0.02 -3.57
N TYR A 77 10.54 0.55 -2.76
CA TYR A 77 10.77 0.12 -1.39
C TYR A 77 10.51 1.29 -0.44
N VAL A 78 9.73 1.03 0.60
CA VAL A 78 9.42 2.04 1.61
C VAL A 78 10.26 1.76 2.83
N TYR A 79 11.28 2.60 3.01
CA TYR A 79 12.15 2.57 4.15
C TYR A 79 11.48 3.28 5.33
N GLN A 80 11.17 2.51 6.37
CA GLN A 80 10.59 2.98 7.61
C GLN A 80 11.65 2.91 8.71
N GLN A 81 11.83 3.99 9.46
CA GLN A 81 12.75 4.04 10.58
C GLN A 81 12.03 4.65 11.79
N ALA A 82 12.18 4.04 12.96
CA ALA A 82 11.51 4.49 14.17
C ALA A 82 11.87 5.96 14.48
N GLY A 83 10.84 6.79 14.66
CA GLY A 83 11.01 8.23 14.91
C GLY A 83 11.34 9.08 13.67
N GLN A 84 11.32 8.49 12.46
CA GLN A 84 11.54 9.18 11.20
C GLN A 84 10.33 9.00 10.27
N PRO A 85 10.09 9.94 9.33
CA PRO A 85 9.06 9.76 8.32
C PRO A 85 9.41 8.62 7.35
N ASP A 86 8.37 8.03 6.76
CA ASP A 86 8.52 7.03 5.71
C ASP A 86 9.22 7.61 4.49
N ARG A 87 10.14 6.83 3.92
CA ARG A 87 10.91 7.24 2.74
C ARG A 87 10.77 6.25 1.61
N LEU A 88 10.46 6.76 0.42
CA LEU A 88 10.53 5.96 -0.80
C LEU A 88 11.98 5.84 -1.26
N VAL A 89 12.38 4.61 -1.60
CA VAL A 89 13.62 4.28 -2.27
C VAL A 89 13.28 3.42 -3.47
N ARG A 90 13.82 3.76 -4.64
CA ARG A 90 13.57 3.02 -5.88
C ARG A 90 14.82 2.30 -6.36
N PHE A 91 14.66 1.03 -6.74
CA PHE A 91 15.73 0.15 -7.19
C PHE A 91 15.45 -0.40 -8.59
N CYS A 92 16.49 -0.73 -9.36
CA CYS A 92 16.30 -1.45 -10.63
C CYS A 92 16.03 -2.95 -10.43
N CYS A 93 16.49 -3.57 -9.34
CA CYS A 93 16.34 -5.00 -9.07
C CYS A 93 16.35 -5.35 -7.57
N LYS A 94 15.98 -6.59 -7.23
CA LYS A 94 15.96 -7.06 -5.83
C LYS A 94 17.34 -7.10 -5.18
N HIS A 95 18.39 -7.30 -5.96
CA HIS A 95 19.75 -7.33 -5.43
C HIS A 95 20.17 -5.95 -4.90
N CYS A 96 19.83 -4.88 -5.63
CA CYS A 96 20.06 -3.51 -5.14
C CYS A 96 19.30 -3.21 -3.84
N GLN A 97 18.11 -3.78 -3.63
CA GLN A 97 17.42 -3.65 -2.35
C GLN A 97 18.21 -4.34 -1.21
N GLN A 98 18.85 -5.48 -1.47
CA GLN A 98 19.66 -6.18 -0.48
C GLN A 98 20.89 -5.34 -0.10
N ASP A 99 21.60 -4.79 -1.09
CA ASP A 99 22.74 -3.91 -0.85
C ASP A 99 22.34 -2.64 -0.08
N PHE A 100 21.19 -2.07 -0.40
CA PHE A 100 20.64 -0.94 0.35
C PHE A 100 20.44 -1.27 1.83
N ASN A 101 19.92 -2.46 2.15
CA ASN A 101 19.68 -2.86 3.53
C ASN A 101 20.98 -3.04 4.34
N GLN A 102 22.14 -3.20 3.68
CA GLN A 102 23.44 -3.28 4.36
C GLN A 102 23.93 -1.92 4.83
N ASP A 103 23.66 -0.85 4.07
CA ASP A 103 24.08 0.50 4.41
C ASP A 103 23.03 1.56 3.97
N PRO A 104 21.84 1.57 4.61
CA PRO A 104 20.77 2.46 4.19
C PRO A 104 21.17 3.93 4.33
N ALA A 105 21.95 4.28 5.36
CA ALA A 105 22.38 5.66 5.61
C ALA A 105 23.18 6.25 4.44
N LYS A 106 24.10 5.48 3.87
CA LYS A 106 24.89 5.89 2.69
C LYS A 106 24.00 6.22 1.50
N TYR A 107 23.07 5.33 1.16
CA TYR A 107 22.21 5.51 -0.02
C TYR A 107 21.14 6.57 0.19
N LEU A 108 20.59 6.68 1.41
CA LEU A 108 19.65 7.76 1.75
C LEU A 108 20.29 9.14 1.60
N LYS A 109 21.56 9.29 1.99
CA LYS A 109 22.32 10.52 1.77
C LYS A 109 22.43 10.87 0.28
N LEU A 110 22.68 9.89 -0.59
CA LEU A 110 22.74 10.12 -2.04
C LEU A 110 21.40 10.63 -2.61
N ILE A 111 20.28 10.08 -2.13
CA ILE A 111 18.93 10.54 -2.49
C ILE A 111 18.72 11.97 -2.02
N ASP A 112 19.12 12.28 -0.79
CA ASP A 112 18.94 13.62 -0.19
C ASP A 112 19.79 14.68 -0.89
N ASP A 113 21.04 14.33 -1.26
CA ASP A 113 21.92 15.20 -2.03
C ASP A 113 21.33 15.45 -3.45
N ALA A 114 20.78 14.42 -4.09
CA ALA A 114 20.09 14.57 -5.38
C ALA A 114 18.80 15.41 -5.28
N ALA A 115 18.08 15.34 -4.16
CA ALA A 115 16.89 16.17 -3.93
C ALA A 115 17.24 17.66 -3.77
N LYS A 116 18.39 17.97 -3.15
CA LYS A 116 18.88 19.35 -2.99
C LYS A 116 19.43 19.96 -4.28
N ALA A 117 19.85 19.13 -5.22
CA ALA A 117 20.42 19.57 -6.49
C ALA A 117 19.37 19.83 -7.58
N LYS A 118 18.09 19.52 -7.33
CA LYS A 118 16.95 19.89 -8.19
C LYS A 118 16.54 21.33 -7.96
#